data_AF-A0A3N5K580-F1
#
_entry.id   AF-A0A3N5K580-F1
#
_cell.length_a   1.000
_cell.length_b   1.000
_cell.length_c   1.000
_cell.angle_alpha   90.00
_cell.angle_beta   90.00
_cell.angle_gamma   90.00
#
_symmetry.space_group_name_H-M   'P 1'
#
loop_
_entity.id
_entity.type
_entity.pdbx_description
1 polymer ?
#
loop_
_entity_poly.entity_id
_entity_poly.type
_entity_poly.pdbx_seq_one_letter_code
_entity_poly.pdbx_strand_id
1 'polypeptide(L)'
;DLFGRHVILAARIAGYAEGGQILVSHLVRELVAGADDLAFDDAEEVELKGLSGTFLVCGVQWGPMAVSTLRPERSAPPRRPTPTPPPPL
;
A
#
# COMPACT_ATOMS: atom_id res chain seq x y z
N ASP A 1 22.24 11.37 -14.32
CA ASP A 1 21.07 12.21 -14.61
C ASP A 1 20.11 11.42 -15.49
N LEU A 2 18.80 11.59 -15.33
CA LEU A 2 17.78 10.92 -16.14
C LEU A 2 17.19 11.97 -17.09
N PHE A 3 17.17 11.69 -18.39
CA PHE A 3 16.67 12.63 -19.41
C PHE A 3 15.47 12.05 -20.16
N GLY A 4 14.60 12.93 -20.64
CA GLY A 4 13.51 12.58 -21.57
C GLY A 4 12.11 12.81 -21.01
N ARG A 5 11.11 12.45 -21.83
CA ARG A 5 9.68 12.75 -21.60
C ARG A 5 9.14 12.20 -20.28
N HIS A 6 9.62 11.04 -19.82
CA HIS A 6 9.16 10.41 -18.58
C HIS A 6 9.53 11.21 -17.33
N VAL A 7 10.70 11.83 -17.32
CA VAL A 7 11.16 12.66 -16.19
C VAL A 7 10.36 13.96 -16.13
N ILE A 8 10.11 14.57 -17.30
CA ILE A 8 9.25 15.76 -17.41
C ILE A 8 7.85 15.44 -16.89
N LEU A 9 7.29 14.29 -17.27
CA LEU A 9 5.98 13.85 -16.80
C LEU A 9 5.96 13.69 -15.27
N ALA A 10 6.94 12.98 -14.69
CA ALA A 10 7.04 12.80 -13.24
C ALA A 10 7.14 14.15 -12.50
N ALA A 11 7.96 15.08 -12.99
CA ALA A 11 8.10 16.41 -12.41
C ALA A 11 6.79 17.21 -12.46
N ARG A 12 6.00 17.08 -13.53
CA ARG A 12 4.70 17.74 -13.65
C ARG A 12 3.64 17.12 -12.75
N ILE A 13 3.60 15.80 -12.64
CA ILE A 13 2.71 15.09 -11.71
C ILE A 13 3.03 15.50 -10.27
N ALA A 14 4.32 15.54 -9.91
CA ALA A 14 4.75 15.98 -8.58
C ALA A 14 4.36 17.44 -8.28
N GLY A 15 4.41 18.32 -9.29
CA GLY A 15 3.97 19.71 -9.16
C GLY A 15 2.45 19.90 -9.17
N TYR A 16 1.68 18.88 -9.56
CA TYR A 16 0.22 18.88 -9.50
C TYR A 16 -0.30 18.35 -8.16
N ALA A 17 0.46 17.46 -7.49
CA ALA A 17 0.08 16.89 -6.20
C ALA A 17 -0.07 17.95 -5.11
N GLU A 18 -1.06 17.75 -4.24
CA GLU A 18 -1.23 18.57 -3.04
C GLU A 18 -0.21 18.18 -1.94
N GLY A 19 -0.06 19.05 -0.93
CA GLY A 19 0.89 18.83 0.16
C GLY A 19 0.60 17.55 0.94
N GLY A 20 1.52 16.58 0.86
CA GLY A 20 1.39 15.26 1.51
C GLY A 20 0.74 14.20 0.64
N GLN A 21 0.32 14.53 -0.59
CA GLN A 21 -0.21 13.60 -1.56
C GLN A 21 0.92 12.99 -2.40
N ILE A 22 0.82 11.70 -2.68
CA ILE A 22 1.69 11.01 -3.63
C ILE A 22 0.86 10.67 -4.86
N LEU A 23 1.25 11.20 -6.02
CA LEU A 23 0.62 10.91 -7.30
C LEU A 23 1.59 10.15 -8.21
N VAL A 24 1.08 9.12 -8.86
CA VAL A 24 1.81 8.34 -9.87
C VAL A 24 1.05 8.31 -11.18
N SER A 25 1.73 8.04 -12.29
CA SER A 25 1.04 7.81 -13.56
C SER A 25 0.34 6.46 -13.57
N HIS A 26 -0.73 6.35 -14.35
CA HIS A 26 -1.44 5.08 -14.54
C HIS A 26 -0.51 3.93 -14.97
N LEU A 27 0.47 4.19 -15.83
CA LEU A 27 1.47 3.19 -16.22
C LEU A 27 2.24 2.65 -15.01
N VAL A 28 2.66 3.52 -14.09
CA VAL A 28 3.37 3.09 -12.89
C VAL A 28 2.44 2.28 -12.00
N ARG A 29 1.17 2.68 -11.83
CA ARG A 29 0.17 1.90 -11.10
C ARG A 29 0.04 0.49 -11.67
N GLU A 30 -0.13 0.34 -12.98
CA GLU A 30 -0.26 -0.99 -13.61
C GLU A 30 0.99 -1.86 -13.42
N LEU A 31 2.19 -1.25 -13.43
CA LEU A 31 3.44 -1.97 -13.20
C LEU A 31 3.59 -2.48 -11.75
N VAL A 32 2.94 -1.83 -10.78
CA VAL A 32 3.04 -2.18 -9.36
C VAL A 32 1.73 -2.73 -8.77
N ALA A 33 0.70 -2.96 -9.61
CA ALA A 33 -0.62 -3.42 -9.18
C ALA A 33 -0.61 -4.78 -8.46
N GLY A 34 0.48 -5.55 -8.56
CA GLY A 34 0.69 -6.80 -7.84
C GLY A 34 1.43 -6.68 -6.51
N ALA A 35 1.75 -5.47 -6.05
CA ALA A 35 2.41 -5.25 -4.76
C ALA A 35 1.36 -5.11 -3.66
N ASP A 36 1.29 -6.09 -2.75
CA ASP A 36 0.37 -6.07 -1.60
C ASP A 36 0.63 -4.93 -0.60
N ASP A 37 1.78 -4.25 -0.70
CA ASP A 37 2.17 -3.16 0.19
C ASP A 37 1.66 -1.77 -0.24
N LEU A 38 1.08 -1.68 -1.45
CA LEU A 38 0.69 -0.41 -2.05
C LEU A 38 -0.81 -0.38 -2.36
N ALA A 39 -1.50 0.60 -1.80
CA ALA A 39 -2.88 0.92 -2.16
C ALA A 39 -2.95 2.18 -3.00
N PHE A 40 -3.83 2.18 -4.00
CA PHE A 40 -4.02 3.28 -4.94
C PHE A 40 -5.47 3.76 -4.91
N ASP A 41 -5.66 5.07 -5.04
CA ASP A 41 -6.97 5.66 -5.30
C ASP A 41 -7.38 5.46 -6.77
N ASP A 42 -8.62 5.84 -7.07
CA ASP A 42 -9.14 5.88 -8.42
C ASP A 42 -8.26 6.74 -9.34
N ALA A 43 -8.24 6.36 -10.62
CA ALA A 43 -7.51 7.10 -11.62
C ALA A 43 -8.26 8.40 -11.96
N GLU A 44 -7.54 9.51 -11.92
CA GLU A 44 -8.03 10.83 -12.31
C GLU A 44 -7.34 11.29 -13.60
N GLU A 45 -8.10 11.92 -14.49
CA GLU A 45 -7.57 12.52 -15.71
C GLU A 45 -7.19 13.98 -15.47
N VAL A 46 -5.91 14.32 -15.69
CA VAL A 46 -5.36 15.65 -15.42
C VAL A 46 -4.63 16.25 -16.62
N GLU A 47 -4.79 17.55 -16.81
CA GLU A 47 -4.02 18.33 -17.79
C GLU A 47 -2.78 18.93 -17.14
N LEU A 48 -1.61 18.50 -17.59
CA LEU A 48 -0.33 18.92 -17.01
C LEU A 48 0.28 20.07 -17.82
N LYS A 49 0.57 21.19 -17.15
CA LYS A 49 1.14 22.38 -17.80
C LYS A 49 2.41 22.05 -18.62
N GLY A 50 2.42 22.46 -19.88
CA GLY A 50 3.55 22.24 -20.78
C GLY A 50 3.63 20.84 -21.38
N LEU A 51 2.61 20.00 -21.17
CA LEU A 51 2.42 18.73 -21.85
C LEU A 51 1.10 18.78 -22.62
N SER A 52 1.10 18.30 -23.86
CA SER A 52 -0.12 18.23 -24.66
C SER A 52 -0.88 16.95 -24.35
N GLY A 53 -2.18 17.09 -24.12
CA GLY A 53 -3.11 16.00 -23.82
C GLY A 53 -3.36 15.80 -22.32
N THR A 54 -4.21 14.84 -22.03
CA THR A 54 -4.60 14.44 -20.69
C THR A 54 -3.79 13.24 -20.22
N PHE A 55 -3.55 13.17 -18.91
CA PHE A 55 -2.77 12.11 -18.29
C PHE A 55 -3.58 11.50 -17.15
N LEU A 56 -3.65 10.18 -17.13
CA LEU A 56 -4.23 9.46 -15.99
C LEU A 56 -3.20 9.38 -14.86
N VAL A 57 -3.57 9.91 -13.70
CA VAL A 57 -2.80 9.84 -12.46
C VAL A 57 -3.59 9.10 -11.39
N CYS A 58 -2.90 8.51 -10.44
CA CYS A 58 -3.51 7.76 -9.34
C CYS A 58 -2.86 8.18 -8.02
N GLY A 59 -3.67 8.39 -6.99
CA GLY A 59 -3.18 8.62 -5.64
C GLY A 59 -2.57 7.36 -5.05
N VAL A 60 -1.47 7.50 -4.31
CA VAL A 60 -0.89 6.40 -3.52
C VAL A 60 -1.23 6.66 -2.06
N GLN A 61 -1.88 5.69 -1.44
CA GLN A 61 -2.22 5.70 -0.03
C GLN A 61 -0.96 5.33 0.77
N TRP A 62 -0.20 6.34 1.16
CA TRP A 62 0.98 6.17 2.00
C TRP A 62 0.59 6.31 3.47
N GLY A 63 0.70 5.21 4.21
CA GLY A 63 0.40 5.16 5.63
C GLY A 63 1.02 3.91 6.23
N PRO A 64 0.95 3.73 7.56
CA PRO A 64 1.34 2.47 8.15
C PRO A 64 0.49 1.39 7.48
N MET A 65 1.14 0.52 6.69
CA MET A 65 0.60 -0.79 6.33
C MET A 65 -0.12 -1.28 7.58
N ALA A 66 -1.44 -1.42 7.52
CA ALA A 66 -2.11 -2.22 8.51
C ALA A 66 -1.50 -3.60 8.32
N VAL A 67 -0.43 -3.91 9.08
CA VAL A 67 0.11 -5.25 9.21
C VAL A 67 -1.15 -6.05 9.49
N SER A 68 -1.55 -6.86 8.51
CA SER A 68 -2.60 -7.84 8.72
C SER A 68 -2.03 -8.66 9.84
N THR A 69 -2.48 -8.33 11.05
CA THR A 69 -2.04 -8.96 12.26
C THR A 69 -2.68 -10.32 12.10
N LEU A 70 -1.97 -11.25 11.46
CA LEU A 70 -2.22 -12.65 11.61
C LEU A 70 -2.24 -12.84 13.12
N ARG A 71 -3.46 -12.89 13.62
CA ARG A 71 -3.81 -13.05 15.01
C ARG A 71 -2.87 -14.14 15.52
N PRO A 72 -1.94 -13.86 16.45
CA PRO A 72 -1.27 -14.96 17.11
C PRO A 72 -2.41 -15.72 17.79
N GLU A 73 -2.69 -16.93 17.30
CA GLU A 73 -3.57 -17.93 17.90
C GLU A 73 -3.06 -18.19 19.33
N ARG A 74 -3.37 -17.26 20.24
CA ARG A 74 -3.06 -17.34 21.65
C ARG A 74 -4.31 -17.90 22.31
N SER A 75 -4.58 -19.20 22.15
CA SER A 75 -5.34 -19.95 23.15
C SER A 75 -5.27 -21.46 22.96
N ALA A 76 -4.28 -22.10 23.61
CA ALA A 76 -4.53 -23.19 24.56
C ALA A 76 -3.19 -23.70 25.13
N PRO A 77 -2.90 -23.54 26.43
CA PRO A 77 -1.84 -24.34 27.06
C PRO A 77 -2.29 -25.82 27.09
N PRO A 78 -1.36 -26.80 26.98
CA PRO A 78 -1.71 -28.20 27.11
C PRO A 78 -2.25 -28.45 28.52
N ARG A 79 -3.52 -28.89 28.64
CA ARG A 79 -4.10 -29.28 29.93
C ARG A 79 -3.26 -30.42 30.51
N ARG A 80 -2.62 -30.21 31.67
CA ARG A 80 -2.03 -31.32 32.44
C ARG A 80 -3.16 -32.24 32.90
N PRO A 81 -3.00 -33.58 32.83
CA PRO A 81 -3.92 -34.48 33.52
C PRO A 81 -3.75 -34.28 35.03
N THR A 82 -4.87 -34.07 35.73
CA THR A 82 -4.93 -34.06 37.19
C THR A 82 -4.62 -35.46 37.73
N PRO A 83 -3.69 -35.63 38.68
CA PRO A 83 -3.50 -36.92 39.34
C PRO A 83 -4.65 -37.18 40.33
N THR A 84 -5.32 -38.32 40.17
CA THR A 84 -6.34 -38.82 41.09
C THR A 84 -5.70 -39.20 42.43
N PRO A 85 -6.20 -38.74 43.59
CA PRO A 85 -5.70 -39.19 44.88
C PRO A 85 -6.17 -40.63 45.20
N PRO A 86 -5.36 -41.45 45.88
CA PRO A 86 -5.74 -42.80 46.27
C PRO A 86 -6.78 -42.79 47.42
N PRO A 87 -7.66 -43.80 47.51
CA PRO A 87 -8.63 -43.93 48.59
C PRO A 87 -7.95 -44.30 49.93
N PRO A 88 -8.49 -43.85 51.07
CA PRO A 88 -7.99 -44.23 52.39
C PRO A 88 -8.35 -45.70 52.75
N LEU A 89 -7.51 -46.30 53.60
CA LEU A 89 -7.61 -47.68 54.13
C LEU A 89 -8.88 -47.93 54.96
#